data_AF-A0A1H2PK74-F1
#
_entry.id   AF-A0A1H2PK74-F1
#
_cell.length_a   1.000
_cell.length_b   1.000
_cell.length_c   1.000
_cell.angle_alpha   90.00
_cell.angle_beta   90.00
_cell.angle_gamma   90.00
#
_symmetry.space_group_name_H-M   'P 1'
#
loop_
_entity.id
_entity.type
_entity.pdbx_description
1 polymer ?
#
loop_
_entity_poly.entity_id
_entity_poly.type
_entity_poly.pdbx_seq_one_letter_code
_entity_poly.pdbx_strand_id
1 'polypeptide(L)'
;MTLPRFVLRYTAVPFLALVLVSTWAVRRESSEVDARQYAALVVAFPSMPADLRDATAEAMRGGQMGKTDYADLVRRTLARGIILDWPAVPETDVARQRARLLVLLHESGRNESTQ
;
A
#
# COMPACT_ATOMS: atom_id res chain seq x y z
N MET A 1 30.91 30.48 -26.81
CA MET A 1 30.15 29.94 -25.66
C MET A 1 31.15 29.53 -24.59
N THR A 2 31.07 30.04 -23.36
CA THR A 2 32.05 29.70 -22.32
C THR A 2 31.71 28.34 -21.70
N LEU A 3 32.72 27.48 -21.54
CA LEU A 3 32.66 26.15 -20.94
C LEU A 3 31.74 26.04 -19.69
N PRO A 4 31.79 26.97 -18.71
CA PRO A 4 30.91 26.91 -17.53
C PRO A 4 29.41 27.01 -17.86
N ARG A 5 29.03 27.78 -18.89
CA ARG A 5 27.63 27.91 -19.31
C ARG A 5 27.11 26.65 -20.00
N PHE A 6 28.00 25.89 -20.63
CA PHE A 6 27.69 24.62 -21.26
C PHE A 6 27.46 23.53 -20.21
N VAL A 7 28.37 23.36 -19.26
CA VAL A 7 28.24 22.37 -18.16
C VAL A 7 27.02 22.67 -17.28
N LEU A 8 26.76 23.94 -16.95
CA LEU A 8 25.61 24.31 -16.14
C LEU A 8 24.29 23.98 -16.84
N ARG A 9 24.18 24.23 -18.14
CA ARG A 9 22.93 24.03 -18.89
C ARG A 9 22.71 22.57 -19.31
N TYR A 10 23.78 21.84 -19.63
CA TYR A 10 23.68 20.47 -20.12
C TYR A 10 23.81 19.39 -19.03
N THR A 11 24.21 19.75 -17.80
CA THR A 11 24.35 18.78 -16.70
C THR A 11 23.46 19.13 -15.51
N ALA A 12 23.47 20.38 -15.05
CA ALA A 12 22.72 20.74 -13.85
C ALA A 12 21.20 20.81 -14.10
N VAL A 13 20.76 21.34 -15.25
CA VAL A 13 19.33 21.39 -15.60
C VAL A 13 18.70 20.00 -15.74
N PRO A 14 19.25 19.05 -16.51
CA PRO A 14 18.66 17.71 -16.58
C PRO A 14 18.77 16.96 -15.24
N PHE A 15 19.83 17.17 -14.46
CA PHE A 15 19.93 16.58 -13.13
C PHE A 15 18.85 17.11 -12.18
N LEU A 16 18.62 18.43 -12.16
CA LEU A 16 17.56 19.03 -11.34
C LEU A 16 16.19 18.54 -11.77
N ALA A 17 15.96 18.37 -13.07
CA ALA A 17 14.74 17.78 -13.61
C ALA A 17 14.55 16.32 -13.13
N LEU A 18 15.60 15.50 -13.14
CA LEU A 18 15.56 14.14 -12.59
C LEU A 18 15.26 14.15 -11.10
N VAL A 19 15.91 15.01 -10.32
CA VAL A 19 15.66 15.14 -8.87
C VAL A 19 14.21 15.57 -8.61
N LEU A 20 13.67 16.51 -9.39
CA LEU A 20 12.27 16.95 -9.29
C LEU A 20 11.29 15.83 -9.65
N VAL A 21 11.54 15.10 -10.74
CA VAL A 21 10.71 13.96 -11.15
C VAL A 21 10.75 12.85 -10.10
N SER A 22 11.93 12.51 -9.57
CA SER A 22 12.09 11.51 -8.51
C SER A 22 11.42 11.96 -7.20
N THR A 23 11.61 13.21 -6.78
CA THR A 23 10.98 13.76 -5.57
C THR A 23 9.46 13.83 -5.72
N TRP A 24 8.97 14.19 -6.90
CA TRP A 24 7.54 14.17 -7.21
C TRP A 24 6.99 12.75 -7.24
N ALA A 25 7.71 11.78 -7.81
CA ALA A 25 7.32 10.37 -7.79
C ALA A 25 7.17 9.85 -6.35
N VAL A 26 8.14 10.16 -5.49
CA VAL A 26 8.12 9.82 -4.06
C VAL A 26 6.99 10.55 -3.31
N ARG A 27 6.69 11.82 -3.62
CA ARG A 27 5.62 12.60 -2.95
C ARG A 27 4.21 12.31 -3.47
N ARG A 28 4.05 11.91 -4.73
CA ARG A 28 2.75 11.58 -5.35
C ARG A 28 2.25 10.20 -4.92
N GLU A 29 3.13 9.40 -4.34
CA GLU A 29 2.78 8.27 -3.51
C GLU A 29 2.14 8.81 -2.22
N SER A 30 0.89 9.31 -2.32
CA SER A 30 -0.03 9.27 -1.20
C SER A 30 0.03 7.83 -0.71
N SER A 31 0.67 7.67 0.45
CA SER A 31 1.22 6.40 0.92
C SER A 31 0.13 5.40 1.24
N GLU A 32 -1.08 5.88 1.49
CA GLU A 32 -2.23 5.05 1.82
C GLU A 32 -2.86 4.43 0.56
N VAL A 33 -3.28 3.18 0.68
CA VAL A 33 -4.07 2.48 -0.35
C VAL A 33 -5.51 2.99 -0.45
N ASP A 34 -6.09 2.88 -1.64
CA ASP A 34 -7.43 3.36 -1.93
C ASP A 34 -8.52 2.48 -1.28
N ALA A 35 -9.75 3.02 -1.17
CA ALA A 35 -10.88 2.35 -0.51
C ALA A 35 -11.20 0.97 -1.13
N ARG A 36 -11.01 0.83 -2.45
CA ARG A 36 -11.23 -0.43 -3.17
C ARG A 36 -10.22 -1.52 -2.80
N GLN A 37 -8.97 -1.12 -2.53
CA GLN A 37 -7.91 -2.02 -2.08
C GLN A 37 -8.17 -2.51 -0.66
N TYR A 38 -8.59 -1.60 0.24
CA TYR A 38 -9.06 -1.99 1.57
C TYR A 38 -10.29 -2.90 1.51
N ALA A 39 -11.27 -2.61 0.65
CA ALA A 39 -12.47 -3.43 0.53
C ALA A 39 -12.13 -4.85 0.04
N ALA A 40 -11.24 -5.00 -0.94
CA ALA A 40 -10.75 -6.32 -1.38
C ALA A 40 -10.10 -7.09 -0.22
N LEU A 41 -9.31 -6.41 0.61
CA LEU A 41 -8.71 -7.01 1.81
C LEU A 41 -9.76 -7.41 2.84
N VAL A 42 -10.72 -6.54 3.17
CA VAL A 42 -11.80 -6.82 4.12
C VAL A 42 -12.57 -8.08 3.72
N VAL A 43 -12.87 -8.24 2.43
CA VAL A 43 -13.60 -9.41 1.91
C VAL A 43 -12.75 -10.68 1.97
N ALA A 44 -11.46 -10.60 1.62
CA ALA A 44 -10.57 -11.76 1.60
C ALA A 44 -10.04 -12.16 2.99
N PHE A 45 -9.94 -11.21 3.94
CA PHE A 45 -9.28 -11.40 5.23
C PHE A 45 -9.78 -12.62 6.02
N PRO A 46 -11.09 -12.91 6.12
CA PRO A 46 -11.58 -14.09 6.85
C PRO A 46 -11.12 -15.43 6.26
N SER A 47 -10.83 -15.50 4.95
CA SER A 47 -10.35 -16.70 4.28
C SER A 47 -8.82 -16.77 4.16
N MET A 48 -8.11 -15.74 4.64
CA MET A 48 -6.65 -15.73 4.61
C MET A 48 -6.05 -16.71 5.63
N PRO A 49 -4.97 -17.43 5.25
CA PRO A 49 -4.07 -18.11 6.18
C PRO A 49 -3.55 -17.19 7.29
N ALA A 50 -3.27 -17.77 8.47
CA ALA A 50 -2.85 -17.02 9.66
C ALA A 50 -1.64 -16.10 9.40
N ASP A 51 -0.63 -16.58 8.69
CA ASP A 51 0.58 -15.80 8.42
C ASP A 51 0.34 -14.59 7.50
N LEU A 52 -0.69 -14.64 6.63
CA LEU A 52 -1.12 -13.49 5.83
C LEU A 52 -1.96 -12.51 6.65
N ARG A 53 -2.71 -13.00 7.64
CA ARG A 53 -3.39 -12.13 8.61
C ARG A 53 -2.38 -11.39 9.48
N ASP A 54 -1.33 -12.07 9.93
CA ASP A 54 -0.20 -11.46 10.65
C ASP A 54 0.51 -10.40 9.79
N ALA A 55 0.80 -10.73 8.52
CA ALA A 55 1.39 -9.77 7.58
C ALA A 55 0.48 -8.55 7.34
N THR A 56 -0.84 -8.76 7.32
CA THR A 56 -1.82 -7.67 7.22
C THR A 56 -1.84 -6.82 8.50
N ALA A 57 -1.76 -7.45 9.67
CA ALA A 57 -1.67 -6.77 10.97
C ALA A 57 -0.40 -5.91 11.08
N GLU A 58 0.73 -6.46 10.65
CA GLU A 58 2.03 -5.78 10.57
C GLU A 58 1.94 -4.53 9.69
N ALA A 59 1.42 -4.69 8.47
CA ALA A 59 1.22 -3.61 7.51
C ALA A 59 0.22 -2.55 8.01
N MET A 60 -0.68 -2.91 8.94
CA MET A 60 -1.67 -2.01 9.55
C MET A 60 -1.24 -1.44 10.90
N ARG A 61 -0.01 -1.71 11.39
CA ARG A 61 0.43 -1.26 12.72
C ARG A 61 0.39 0.26 12.90
N GLY A 62 0.62 1.02 11.82
CA GLY A 62 0.51 2.49 11.80
C GLY A 62 -0.93 3.02 11.72
N GLY A 63 -1.93 2.13 11.71
CA GLY A 63 -3.35 2.47 11.53
C GLY A 63 -3.76 2.70 10.07
N GLN A 64 -2.82 2.72 9.13
CA GLN A 64 -3.01 2.84 7.68
C GLN A 64 -2.05 1.88 6.98
N MET A 65 -2.46 1.34 5.83
CA MET A 65 -1.63 0.46 5.00
C MET A 65 -0.95 1.25 3.89
N GLY A 66 0.35 1.03 3.74
CA GLY A 66 1.16 1.56 2.66
C GLY A 66 0.82 0.92 1.30
N LYS A 67 1.00 1.65 0.19
CA LYS A 67 0.95 1.06 -1.16
C LYS A 67 2.00 -0.04 -1.37
N THR A 68 3.20 0.15 -0.83
CA THR A 68 4.27 -0.87 -0.84
C THR A 68 3.87 -2.10 -0.05
N ASP A 69 3.37 -1.92 1.18
CA ASP A 69 2.95 -3.03 2.03
C ASP A 69 1.79 -3.81 1.39
N TYR A 70 0.84 -3.11 0.77
CA TYR A 70 -0.23 -3.73 0.01
C TYR A 70 0.29 -4.53 -1.19
N ALA A 71 1.25 -3.99 -1.96
CA ALA A 71 1.82 -4.69 -3.10
C ALA A 71 2.58 -5.96 -2.69
N ASP A 72 3.32 -5.90 -1.58
CA ASP A 72 3.98 -7.07 -1.01
C ASP A 72 2.96 -8.10 -0.49
N LEU A 73 1.88 -7.65 0.15
CA LEU A 73 0.81 -8.52 0.60
C LEU A 73 0.10 -9.21 -0.57
N VAL A 74 -0.22 -8.47 -1.63
CA VAL A 74 -0.79 -9.01 -2.89
C VAL A 74 0.14 -10.06 -3.50
N ARG A 75 1.46 -9.80 -3.51
CA ARG A 75 2.43 -10.76 -4.04
C ARG A 75 2.41 -12.06 -3.21
N ARG A 76 2.33 -11.96 -1.89
CA ARG A 76 2.28 -13.12 -0.98
C ARG A 76 0.96 -13.88 -1.09
N THR A 77 -0.17 -13.19 -1.23
CA THR A 77 -1.48 -13.84 -1.43
C THR A 77 -1.51 -14.58 -2.77
N LEU A 78 -1.03 -13.95 -3.84
CA LEU A 78 -0.91 -14.57 -5.17
C LEU A 78 0.04 -15.78 -5.16
N ALA A 79 1.16 -15.71 -4.44
CA ALA A 79 2.07 -16.86 -4.29
C ALA A 79 1.40 -18.07 -3.61
N ARG A 80 0.30 -17.84 -2.86
CA ARG A 80 -0.55 -18.88 -2.28
C ARG A 80 -1.80 -19.22 -3.10
N GLY A 81 -1.93 -18.66 -4.30
CA GLY A 81 -3.10 -18.85 -5.16
C GLY A 81 -4.37 -18.12 -4.67
N ILE A 82 -4.23 -17.18 -3.73
CA ILE A 82 -5.33 -16.36 -3.23
C ILE A 82 -5.43 -15.10 -4.08
N ILE A 83 -6.57 -14.91 -4.72
CA ILE A 83 -6.85 -13.72 -5.53
C ILE A 83 -7.61 -12.73 -4.67
N LEU A 84 -7.07 -11.51 -4.55
CA LEU A 84 -7.77 -10.39 -3.94
C LEU A 84 -8.75 -9.82 -4.96
N ASP A 85 -10.00 -10.29 -4.92
CA ASP A 85 -11.02 -9.81 -5.85
C ASP A 85 -11.40 -8.37 -5.50
N TRP A 86 -11.39 -7.51 -6.52
CA TRP A 86 -11.73 -6.11 -6.34
C TRP A 86 -13.23 -5.95 -6.47
N PRO A 87 -13.93 -5.41 -5.46
CA PRO A 87 -15.37 -5.27 -5.54
C PRO A 87 -15.78 -4.47 -6.78
N ALA A 88 -16.82 -4.95 -7.46
CA ALA A 88 -17.34 -4.35 -8.69
C ALA A 88 -17.92 -2.94 -8.44
N VAL A 89 -18.42 -2.70 -7.23
CA VAL A 89 -18.90 -1.39 -6.81
C VAL A 89 -17.70 -0.53 -6.39
N PRO A 90 -17.55 0.70 -6.93
CA PRO A 90 -16.52 1.61 -6.49
C PRO A 90 -16.80 2.02 -5.04
N GLU A 91 -16.08 1.41 -4.12
CA GLU A 91 -15.98 1.89 -2.75
C GLU A 91 -15.20 3.21 -2.74
N THR A 92 -15.79 4.27 -2.20
CA THR A 92 -15.19 5.61 -2.20
C THR A 92 -14.73 6.05 -0.82
N ASP A 93 -15.11 5.33 0.24
CA ASP A 93 -14.84 5.73 1.63
C ASP A 93 -13.68 4.92 2.23
N VAL A 94 -12.47 5.47 2.11
CA VAL A 94 -11.22 4.86 2.62
C VAL A 94 -11.30 4.65 4.13
N ALA A 95 -11.77 5.66 4.87
CA ALA A 95 -11.79 5.63 6.32
C ALA A 95 -12.71 4.52 6.85
N ARG A 96 -13.85 4.31 6.20
CA ARG A 96 -14.79 3.23 6.55
C ARG A 96 -14.20 1.85 6.32
N GLN A 97 -13.59 1.60 5.16
CA GLN A 97 -13.04 0.28 4.85
C GLN A 97 -11.82 -0.03 5.73
N ARG A 98 -10.99 0.98 6.01
CA ARG A 98 -9.90 0.88 6.98
C ARG A 98 -10.38 0.53 8.39
N ALA A 99 -11.43 1.19 8.87
CA ALA A 99 -12.01 0.90 10.17
C ALA A 99 -12.55 -0.54 10.23
N ARG A 100 -13.18 -1.03 9.16
CA ARG A 100 -13.63 -2.43 9.07
C ARG A 100 -12.46 -3.42 9.14
N LEU A 101 -11.39 -3.15 8.41
CA LEU A 101 -10.19 -4.00 8.45
C LEU A 101 -9.56 -4.03 9.85
N LEU A 102 -9.49 -2.89 10.53
CA LEU A 102 -8.98 -2.81 11.91
C LEU A 102 -9.84 -3.63 12.90
N VAL A 103 -11.16 -3.62 12.74
CA VAL A 103 -12.06 -4.44 13.55
C VAL A 103 -11.77 -5.93 13.33
N LEU A 104 -11.64 -6.37 12.08
CA LEU A 104 -11.33 -7.77 11.75
C LEU A 104 -9.98 -8.21 12.31
N LEU A 105 -8.96 -7.35 12.24
CA LEU A 105 -7.64 -7.61 12.82
C LEU A 105 -7.71 -7.79 14.34
N HIS A 106 -8.46 -6.92 15.02
CA HIS A 106 -8.66 -7.00 16.47
C HIS A 106 -9.41 -8.27 16.89
N GLU A 107 -10.41 -8.68 16.10
CA GLU A 107 -11.13 -9.93 16.31
C GLU A 107 -10.25 -11.17 16.07
N SER A 108 -9.43 -11.16 15.02
CA SER A 108 -8.47 -12.24 14.73
C SER A 108 -7.47 -12.44 15.86
N GLY A 109 -6.80 -11.35 16.29
CA GLY A 109 -5.80 -11.42 17.36
C GLY A 109 -6.38 -11.87 18.71
N ARG A 110 -7.64 -11.52 19.00
CA ARG A 110 -8.34 -12.02 20.18
C ARG A 110 -8.59 -13.54 20.10
N ASN A 111 -9.04 -14.03 18.95
CA ASN A 111 -9.31 -15.44 18.75
C ASN A 111 -8.04 -16.30 18.85
N GLU A 112 -6.91 -15.77 18.38
CA GLU A 112 -5.61 -16.45 18.45
C GLU A 112 -5.01 -16.45 19.88
N SER A 113 -5.40 -15.50 20.74
CA SER A 113 -4.97 -15.46 22.15
C SER A 113 -5.75 -16.39 23.09
N THR A 114 -6.85 -16.98 22.60
CA THR A 114 -7.77 -17.82 23.40
C THR A 114 -7.63 -19.32 23.05
N GLN A 115 -6.80 -19.67 22.06
CA GLN A 115 -6.37 -21.05 21.76
C GLN A 115 -5.01 -21.34 22.41
#